data_AF-A0A1B6LWT8-F1
#
_entry.id   AF-A0A1B6LWT8-F1
#
_cell.length_a   1.000
_cell.length_b   1.000
_cell.length_c   1.000
_cell.angle_alpha   90.00
_cell.angle_beta   90.00
_cell.angle_gamma   90.00
#
_symmetry.space_group_name_H-M   'P 1'
#
loop_
_entity.id
_entity.type
_entity.pdbx_description
1 polymer ?
#
loop_
_entity_poly.entity_id
_entity_poly.type
_entity_poly.pdbx_seq_one_letter_code
_entity_poly.pdbx_strand_id
1 'polypeptide(L)'
;KYLRMRASAIVAQSWVRRFLAQRQAERRRNAVQVVRKFIKGFISRNEPETDLNRRFIQIARKQFLLRLPNSLPQSILVHSWPPCPVICREASDHLRRMHRSWLVRKYRLALTPEKKQQFELKVLAEKLFKEKKKSYPGSVGAWFVQDQLITDSQRQMRAHFQGSMPHGDRLLYASIVHKFDRHGYKKR
;
A
#
# COMPACT_ATOMS: atom_id res chain seq x y z
N LYS A 1 -50.39 -55.54 19.21
CA LYS A 1 -49.65 -55.11 18.00
C LYS A 1 -48.86 -53.81 18.23
N TYR A 2 -49.50 -52.72 18.67
CA TYR A 2 -48.86 -51.42 18.93
C TYR A 2 -47.67 -51.46 19.91
N LEU A 3 -47.81 -52.13 21.06
CA LEU A 3 -46.75 -52.18 22.09
C LEU A 3 -45.43 -52.79 21.58
N ARG A 4 -45.51 -53.83 20.73
CA ARG A 4 -44.33 -54.45 20.11
C ARG A 4 -43.64 -53.49 19.14
N MET A 5 -44.42 -52.80 18.29
CA MET A 5 -43.89 -51.78 17.36
C MET A 5 -43.22 -50.62 18.11
N ARG A 6 -43.85 -50.14 19.19
CA ARG A 6 -43.29 -49.09 20.06
C ARG A 6 -41.98 -49.55 20.70
N ALA A 7 -41.91 -50.77 21.21
CA ALA A 7 -40.68 -51.33 21.80
C ALA A 7 -39.55 -51.41 20.76
N SER A 8 -39.81 -51.93 19.56
CA SER A 8 -38.82 -51.99 18.48
C SER A 8 -38.33 -50.60 18.06
N ALA A 9 -39.24 -49.62 17.97
CA ALA A 9 -38.88 -48.24 17.65
C ALA A 9 -38.01 -47.59 18.74
N ILE A 10 -38.31 -47.82 20.02
CA ILE A 10 -37.49 -47.33 21.15
C ILE A 10 -36.08 -47.91 21.09
N VAL A 11 -35.94 -49.22 20.78
CA VAL A 11 -34.64 -49.88 20.61
C VAL A 11 -33.86 -49.24 19.44
N ALA A 12 -34.49 -49.07 18.27
CA ALA A 12 -33.81 -48.42 17.14
C ALA A 12 -33.36 -46.99 17.48
N GLN A 13 -34.22 -46.21 18.13
CA GLN A 13 -33.88 -44.85 18.56
C GLN A 13 -32.74 -44.82 19.60
N SER A 14 -32.71 -45.77 20.54
CA SER A 14 -31.63 -45.82 21.55
C SER A 14 -30.29 -46.18 20.92
N TRP A 15 -30.26 -47.09 19.93
CA TRP A 15 -29.05 -47.39 19.15
C TRP A 15 -28.55 -46.19 18.34
N VAL A 16 -29.44 -45.45 17.69
CA VAL A 16 -29.08 -44.22 16.97
C VAL A 16 -28.51 -43.17 17.93
N ARG A 17 -29.15 -42.94 19.09
CA ARG A 17 -28.65 -42.00 20.11
C ARG A 17 -27.26 -42.42 20.60
N ARG A 18 -27.03 -43.72 20.85
CA ARG A 18 -25.72 -44.25 21.23
C ARG A 18 -24.66 -44.02 20.15
N PHE A 19 -24.98 -44.32 18.89
CA PHE A 19 -24.07 -44.10 17.77
C PHE A 19 -23.67 -42.62 17.62
N LEU A 20 -24.64 -41.71 17.73
CA LEU A 20 -24.38 -40.27 17.72
C LEU A 20 -23.51 -39.84 18.91
N ALA A 21 -23.77 -40.36 20.11
CA ALA A 21 -22.97 -40.09 21.30
C ALA A 21 -21.52 -40.60 21.15
N GLN A 22 -21.33 -41.80 20.59
CA GLN A 22 -20.01 -42.36 20.30
C GLN A 22 -19.24 -41.52 19.28
N ARG A 23 -19.87 -41.13 18.15
CA ARG A 23 -19.25 -40.21 17.18
C ARG A 23 -18.90 -38.86 17.81
N GLN A 24 -19.76 -38.33 18.68
CA GLN A 24 -19.49 -37.08 19.36
C GLN A 24 -18.31 -37.20 20.34
N ALA A 25 -18.22 -38.30 21.08
CA ALA A 25 -17.09 -38.58 21.96
C ALA A 25 -15.76 -38.73 21.18
N GLU A 26 -15.80 -39.42 20.04
CA GLU A 26 -14.64 -39.57 19.14
C GLU A 26 -14.20 -38.20 18.57
N ARG A 27 -15.13 -37.38 18.07
CA ARG A 27 -14.84 -36.01 17.63
C ARG A 27 -14.19 -35.18 18.73
N ARG A 28 -14.69 -35.27 19.98
CA ARG A 28 -14.10 -34.58 21.12
C ARG A 28 -12.67 -35.06 21.41
N ARG A 29 -12.43 -36.38 21.39
CA ARG A 29 -11.08 -36.95 21.57
C ARG A 29 -10.13 -36.47 20.48
N ASN A 30 -10.57 -36.48 19.22
CA ASN A 30 -9.78 -36.00 18.08
C ASN A 30 -9.46 -34.51 18.21
N ALA A 31 -10.43 -33.67 18.61
CA ALA A 31 -10.20 -32.25 18.86
C ALA A 31 -9.14 -32.01 19.95
N VAL A 32 -9.21 -32.75 21.07
CA VAL A 32 -8.19 -32.68 22.13
C VAL A 32 -6.80 -33.07 21.61
N GLN A 33 -6.70 -34.10 20.79
CA GLN A 33 -5.42 -34.50 20.19
C GLN A 33 -4.87 -33.43 19.24
N VAL A 34 -5.73 -32.80 18.43
CA VAL A 34 -5.33 -31.69 17.53
C VAL A 34 -4.77 -30.52 18.34
N VAL A 35 -5.45 -30.10 19.40
CA VAL A 35 -4.99 -29.01 20.27
C VAL A 35 -3.67 -29.38 20.95
N ARG A 36 -3.53 -30.60 21.48
CA ARG A 36 -2.28 -31.07 22.08
C ARG A 36 -1.12 -31.07 21.09
N LYS A 37 -1.33 -31.58 19.87
CA LYS A 37 -0.32 -31.56 18.80
C LYS A 37 0.08 -30.12 18.44
N PHE A 38 -0.89 -29.20 18.38
CA PHE A 38 -0.62 -27.79 18.14
C PHE A 38 0.25 -27.17 19.25
N ILE A 39 -0.08 -27.39 20.52
CA ILE A 39 0.70 -26.87 21.66
C ILE A 39 2.11 -27.45 21.64
N LYS A 40 2.26 -28.77 21.43
CA LYS A 40 3.59 -29.40 21.33
C LYS A 40 4.41 -28.79 20.19
N GLY A 41 3.83 -28.62 19.01
CA GLY A 41 4.49 -27.98 17.88
C GLY A 41 4.81 -26.49 18.10
N PHE A 42 4.02 -25.78 18.91
CA PHE A 42 4.32 -24.41 19.30
C PHE A 42 5.53 -24.33 20.25
N ILE A 43 5.66 -25.28 21.18
CA ILE A 43 6.80 -25.33 22.10
C ILE A 43 8.09 -25.54 21.30
N SER A 44 8.13 -26.49 20.37
CA SER A 44 9.28 -26.80 19.50
C SER A 44 9.34 -26.00 18.19
N ARG A 45 8.75 -24.79 18.15
CA ARG A 45 8.66 -23.96 16.93
C ARG A 45 9.99 -23.42 16.39
N ASN A 46 11.01 -23.34 17.24
CA ASN A 46 12.33 -22.81 16.88
C ASN A 46 13.32 -23.93 16.52
N GLU A 47 12.92 -25.18 16.71
CA GLU A 47 13.70 -26.37 16.37
C GLU A 47 13.55 -26.70 14.87
N PRO A 48 14.45 -27.51 14.30
CA PRO A 48 14.28 -28.02 12.94
C PRO A 48 12.94 -28.75 12.75
N GLU A 49 12.49 -28.85 11.50
CA GLU A 49 11.21 -29.45 11.16
C GLU A 49 11.21 -30.96 11.49
N THR A 50 10.33 -31.35 12.42
CA THR A 50 10.07 -32.71 12.89
C THR A 50 8.59 -33.03 12.75
N ASP A 51 8.17 -34.29 12.86
CA ASP A 51 6.77 -34.68 12.71
C ASP A 51 5.83 -34.01 13.74
N LEU A 52 6.37 -33.63 14.90
CA LEU A 52 5.62 -32.95 15.96
C LEU A 52 5.34 -31.48 15.64
N ASN A 53 6.31 -30.75 15.08
CA ASN A 53 6.19 -29.30 14.80
C ASN A 53 5.79 -28.98 13.36
N ARG A 54 5.95 -29.91 12.41
CA ARG A 54 5.66 -29.76 10.98
C ARG A 54 4.30 -29.12 10.72
N ARG A 55 3.26 -29.62 11.40
CA ARG A 55 1.90 -29.09 11.23
C ARG A 55 1.78 -27.65 11.72
N PHE A 56 2.42 -27.30 12.84
CA PHE A 56 2.44 -25.95 13.37
C PHE A 56 3.19 -24.99 12.43
N ILE A 57 4.36 -25.40 11.94
CA ILE A 57 5.18 -24.62 11.00
C ILE A 57 4.39 -24.30 9.72
N GLN A 58 3.71 -25.29 9.14
CA GLN A 58 2.86 -25.08 7.96
C GLN A 58 1.73 -24.08 8.23
N ILE A 59 1.08 -24.17 9.39
CA ILE A 59 0.03 -23.23 9.80
C ILE A 59 0.62 -21.83 9.96
N ALA A 60 1.78 -21.69 10.59
CA ALA A 60 2.46 -20.40 10.78
C ALA A 60 2.83 -19.75 9.44
N ARG A 61 3.43 -20.51 8.51
CA ARG A 61 3.74 -20.07 7.14
C ARG A 61 2.48 -19.59 6.41
N LYS A 62 1.41 -20.40 6.44
CA LYS A 62 0.12 -20.04 5.81
C LYS A 62 -0.49 -18.79 6.42
N GLN A 63 -0.55 -18.71 7.75
CA GLN A 63 -1.14 -17.56 8.46
C GLN A 63 -0.34 -16.28 8.22
N PHE A 64 0.99 -16.36 8.17
CA PHE A 64 1.84 -15.23 7.80
C PHE A 64 1.45 -14.67 6.42
N LEU A 65 1.39 -15.53 5.40
CA LEU A 65 1.03 -15.10 4.03
C LEU A 65 -0.41 -14.59 3.91
N LEU A 66 -1.36 -15.14 4.67
CA LEU A 66 -2.75 -14.67 4.67
C LEU A 66 -2.91 -13.30 5.33
N ARG A 67 -2.12 -13.00 6.36
CA ARG A 67 -2.21 -11.73 7.10
C ARG A 67 -1.38 -10.62 6.47
N LEU A 68 -0.28 -10.98 5.81
CA LEU A 68 0.68 -10.03 5.24
C LEU A 68 0.00 -8.95 4.37
N PRO A 69 -0.88 -9.26 3.39
CA PRO A 69 -1.49 -8.26 2.52
C PRO A 69 -2.21 -7.13 3.24
N ASN A 70 -2.85 -7.42 4.37
CA ASN A 70 -3.61 -6.44 5.16
C ASN A 70 -2.72 -5.49 5.97
N SER A 71 -1.42 -5.77 6.03
CA SER A 71 -0.42 -5.03 6.81
C SER A 71 0.72 -4.49 5.96
N LEU A 72 0.59 -4.55 4.63
CA LEU A 72 1.62 -4.05 3.71
C LEU A 72 1.65 -2.51 3.71
N PRO A 73 2.84 -1.90 3.62
CA PRO A 73 2.97 -0.45 3.46
C PRO A 73 2.26 0.04 2.20
N GLN A 74 1.50 1.13 2.31
CA GLN A 74 0.81 1.73 1.17
C GLN A 74 1.65 2.82 0.48
N SER A 75 2.62 3.39 1.19
CA SER A 75 3.45 4.51 0.73
C SER A 75 4.92 4.10 0.61
N ILE A 76 5.59 4.61 -0.42
CA ILE A 76 7.03 4.41 -0.67
C ILE A 76 7.89 5.08 0.41
N LEU A 77 7.38 6.18 0.98
CA LEU A 77 8.08 6.97 2.00
C LEU A 77 8.06 6.27 3.37
N VAL A 78 7.11 5.37 3.59
CA VAL A 78 6.97 4.65 4.85
C VAL A 78 7.82 3.39 4.80
N HIS A 79 8.80 3.30 5.69
CA HIS A 79 9.72 2.15 5.78
C HIS A 79 9.27 1.08 6.79
N SER A 80 7.98 1.03 7.11
CA SER A 80 7.43 -0.01 7.99
C SER A 80 7.41 -1.38 7.28
N TRP A 81 7.56 -2.45 8.05
CA TRP A 81 7.34 -3.81 7.57
C TRP A 81 6.76 -4.64 8.73
N PRO A 82 5.71 -5.45 8.50
CA PRO A 82 5.07 -6.18 9.57
C PRO A 82 6.00 -7.23 10.20
N PRO A 83 5.82 -7.52 11.51
CA PRO A 83 6.57 -8.56 12.18
C PRO A 83 6.23 -9.93 11.59
N CYS A 84 7.22 -10.83 11.56
CA CYS A 84 7.06 -12.18 11.03
C CYS A 84 7.55 -13.25 12.03
N PRO A 85 7.00 -14.47 12.00
CA PRO A 85 7.54 -15.60 12.75
C PRO A 85 8.98 -15.89 12.35
N VAL A 86 9.80 -16.41 13.28
CA VAL A 86 11.23 -16.71 13.04
C VAL A 86 11.43 -17.59 11.81
N ILE A 87 10.60 -18.62 11.65
CA ILE A 87 10.64 -19.56 10.52
C ILE A 87 10.38 -18.89 9.15
N CYS A 88 9.74 -17.71 9.15
CA CYS A 88 9.39 -16.96 7.94
C CYS A 88 10.31 -15.76 7.71
N ARG A 89 11.38 -15.56 8.50
CA ARG A 89 12.21 -14.35 8.45
C ARG A 89 12.86 -14.15 7.08
N GLU A 90 13.50 -15.19 6.56
CA GLU A 90 14.13 -15.16 5.24
C GLU A 90 13.10 -14.81 4.14
N ALA A 91 11.97 -15.53 4.10
CA ALA A 91 10.90 -15.26 3.16
C ALA A 91 10.34 -13.82 3.30
N SER A 92 10.18 -13.34 4.53
CA SER A 92 9.74 -11.98 4.84
C SER A 92 10.70 -10.92 4.28
N ASP A 93 12.01 -11.13 4.38
CA ASP A 93 13.03 -10.23 3.83
C ASP A 93 13.02 -10.19 2.30
N HIS A 94 12.78 -11.33 1.64
CA HIS A 94 12.58 -11.36 0.20
C HIS A 94 11.30 -10.62 -0.21
N LEU A 95 10.18 -10.91 0.45
CA LEU A 95 8.90 -10.26 0.19
C LEU A 95 8.96 -8.75 0.42
N ARG A 96 9.68 -8.29 1.45
CA ARG A 96 9.92 -6.86 1.72
C ARG A 96 10.58 -6.16 0.55
N ARG A 97 11.67 -6.75 0.03
CA ARG A 97 12.39 -6.21 -1.12
C ARG A 97 11.53 -6.21 -2.37
N MET A 98 10.84 -7.32 -2.65
CA MET A 98 9.95 -7.44 -3.80
C MET A 98 8.82 -6.41 -3.76
N HIS A 99 8.16 -6.28 -2.62
CA HIS A 99 7.06 -5.34 -2.43
C HIS A 99 7.51 -3.88 -2.57
N ARG A 100 8.67 -3.51 -2.01
CA ARG A 100 9.24 -2.16 -2.17
C ARG A 100 9.53 -1.85 -3.64
N SER A 101 10.20 -2.76 -4.33
CA SER A 101 10.50 -2.60 -5.77
C SER A 101 9.22 -2.49 -6.60
N TRP A 102 8.19 -3.28 -6.28
CA TRP A 102 6.89 -3.19 -6.92
C TRP A 102 6.19 -1.85 -6.66
N LEU A 103 6.17 -1.35 -5.42
CA LEU A 103 5.59 -0.05 -5.08
C LEU A 103 6.26 1.09 -5.84
N VAL A 104 7.59 1.11 -5.86
CA VAL A 104 8.38 2.13 -6.59
C VAL A 104 8.07 2.06 -8.08
N ARG A 105 8.03 0.86 -8.66
CA ARG A 105 7.68 0.66 -10.08
C ARG A 105 6.25 1.11 -10.37
N LYS A 106 5.28 0.76 -9.51
CA LYS A 106 3.88 1.17 -9.64
C LYS A 106 3.75 2.69 -9.65
N TYR A 107 4.40 3.39 -8.72
CA TYR A 107 4.41 4.85 -8.69
C TYR A 107 5.05 5.45 -9.93
N ARG A 108 6.23 4.96 -10.33
CA ARG A 108 6.94 5.47 -11.52
C ARG A 108 6.13 5.30 -12.79
N LEU A 109 5.48 4.15 -12.98
CA LEU A 109 4.68 3.86 -14.16
C LEU A 109 3.33 4.59 -14.15
N ALA A 110 2.78 4.92 -12.98
CA ALA A 110 1.56 5.71 -12.86
C ALA A 110 1.79 7.22 -13.13
N LEU A 111 3.05 7.67 -13.17
CA LEU A 111 3.39 9.08 -13.33
C LEU A 111 3.45 9.47 -14.81
N THR A 112 2.62 10.44 -15.21
CA THR A 112 2.68 11.01 -16.56
C THR A 112 3.94 11.89 -16.72
N PRO A 113 4.49 12.04 -17.94
CA PRO A 113 5.64 12.91 -18.18
C PRO A 113 5.42 14.35 -17.71
N GLU A 114 4.21 14.88 -17.91
CA GLU A 114 3.81 16.22 -17.47
C GLU A 114 3.87 16.36 -15.94
N LYS A 115 3.31 15.38 -15.20
CA LYS A 115 3.36 15.39 -13.74
C LYS A 115 4.78 15.22 -13.22
N LYS A 116 5.62 14.42 -13.89
CA LYS A 116 7.04 14.29 -13.57
C LYS A 116 7.76 15.64 -13.69
N GLN A 117 7.55 16.35 -14.79
CA GLN A 117 8.12 17.68 -15.00
C GLN A 117 7.66 18.68 -13.92
N GLN A 118 6.37 18.65 -13.56
CA GLN A 118 5.84 19.47 -12.48
C GLN A 118 6.50 19.18 -11.13
N PHE A 119 6.68 17.90 -10.77
CA PHE A 119 7.38 17.52 -9.55
C PHE A 119 8.85 17.93 -9.57
N GLU A 120 9.55 17.79 -10.70
CA GLU A 120 10.94 18.24 -10.86
C GLU A 120 11.07 19.76 -10.64
N LEU A 121 10.16 20.56 -11.21
CA LEU A 121 10.09 22.00 -10.97
C LEU A 121 9.81 22.32 -9.49
N LYS A 122 8.94 21.55 -8.83
CA LYS A 122 8.64 21.71 -7.40
C LYS A 122 9.83 21.41 -6.50
N VAL A 123 10.58 20.35 -6.80
CA VAL A 123 11.82 19.99 -6.09
C VAL A 123 12.89 21.07 -6.30
N LEU A 124 13.02 21.60 -7.52
CA LEU A 124 13.92 22.72 -7.80
C LEU A 124 13.53 23.96 -6.98
N ALA A 125 12.24 24.32 -6.96
CA ALA A 125 11.73 25.44 -6.18
C ALA A 125 11.94 25.23 -4.67
N GLU A 126 11.79 24.00 -4.17
CA GLU A 126 12.12 23.65 -2.79
C GLU A 126 13.57 23.95 -2.47
N LYS A 127 14.50 23.46 -3.30
CA LYS A 127 15.95 23.70 -3.13
C LYS A 127 16.31 25.20 -3.12
N LEU A 128 15.60 26.00 -3.90
CA LEU A 128 15.86 27.45 -4.04
C LEU A 128 15.24 28.28 -2.91
N PHE A 129 14.02 27.94 -2.44
CA PHE A 129 13.22 28.85 -1.63
C PHE A 129 12.84 28.31 -0.25
N LYS A 130 12.88 27.00 -0.01
CA LYS A 130 12.57 26.44 1.30
C LYS A 130 13.51 27.04 2.34
N GLU A 131 12.93 27.49 3.46
CA GLU A 131 13.60 28.18 4.57
C GLU A 131 14.23 29.55 4.23
N LYS A 132 14.38 29.90 2.95
CA LYS A 132 14.94 31.18 2.48
C LYS A 132 13.87 32.24 2.19
N LYS A 133 12.62 31.81 1.93
CA LYS A 133 11.50 32.71 1.66
C LYS A 133 10.28 32.34 2.50
N LYS A 134 9.84 33.26 3.37
CA LYS A 134 8.67 33.06 4.26
C LYS A 134 7.37 32.71 3.50
N SER A 135 7.21 33.18 2.26
CA SER A 135 6.02 32.90 1.45
C SER A 135 6.05 31.54 0.75
N TYR A 136 7.18 30.82 0.75
CA TYR A 136 7.31 29.56 0.00
C TYR A 136 6.34 28.46 0.46
N PRO A 137 6.10 28.21 1.76
CA PRO A 137 5.14 27.20 2.19
C PRO A 137 3.75 27.37 1.59
N GLY A 138 3.28 28.62 1.43
CA GLY A 138 2.00 28.93 0.78
C GLY A 138 1.96 28.62 -0.72
N SER A 139 3.11 28.54 -1.39
CA SER A 139 3.21 28.24 -2.83
C SER A 139 3.19 26.74 -3.15
N VAL A 140 3.39 25.86 -2.17
CA VAL A 140 3.60 24.42 -2.40
C VAL A 140 2.38 23.77 -3.07
N GLY A 141 1.16 24.11 -2.63
CA GLY A 141 -0.08 23.50 -3.12
C GLY A 141 -0.47 23.90 -4.56
N ALA A 142 0.04 25.01 -5.09
CA ALA A 142 -0.32 25.50 -6.42
C ALA A 142 0.59 24.95 -7.52
N TRP A 143 0.07 24.28 -8.55
CA TRP A 143 0.88 23.78 -9.67
C TRP A 143 1.49 24.90 -10.51
N PHE A 144 2.63 24.63 -11.15
CA PHE A 144 3.17 25.55 -12.15
C PHE A 144 2.30 25.49 -13.40
N VAL A 145 1.99 26.65 -13.98
CA VAL A 145 1.23 26.75 -15.23
C VAL A 145 2.17 27.11 -16.37
N GLN A 146 1.82 26.72 -17.60
CA GLN A 146 2.63 27.05 -18.77
C GLN A 146 2.66 28.56 -19.05
N ASP A 147 1.54 29.25 -18.83
CA ASP A 147 1.43 30.70 -18.97
C ASP A 147 0.51 31.28 -17.91
N GLN A 148 0.81 32.49 -17.44
CA GLN A 148 -0.07 33.29 -16.58
C GLN A 148 -0.68 34.45 -17.35
N LEU A 149 -1.25 34.16 -18.52
CA LEU A 149 -1.97 35.12 -19.35
C LEU A 149 -3.47 34.89 -19.16
N ILE A 150 -4.18 35.94 -18.77
CA ILE A 150 -5.59 35.89 -18.37
C ILE A 150 -6.49 36.36 -19.52
N THR A 151 -6.08 37.41 -20.25
CA THR A 151 -6.90 38.07 -21.28
C THR A 151 -6.48 37.67 -22.69
N ASP A 152 -7.40 37.68 -23.64
CA ASP A 152 -7.13 37.38 -25.06
C ASP A 152 -6.12 38.35 -25.68
N SER A 153 -6.15 39.62 -25.30
CA SER A 153 -5.15 40.61 -25.73
C SER A 153 -3.73 40.18 -25.35
N GLN A 154 -3.55 39.60 -24.16
CA GLN A 154 -2.24 39.14 -23.69
C GLN A 154 -1.76 37.91 -24.47
N ARG A 155 -2.68 36.99 -24.80
CA ARG A 155 -2.39 35.84 -25.67
C ARG A 155 -1.98 36.27 -27.07
N GLN A 156 -2.67 37.27 -27.64
CA GLN A 156 -2.32 37.86 -28.93
C GLN A 156 -0.93 38.51 -28.91
N MET A 157 -0.60 39.27 -27.86
CA MET A 157 0.74 39.86 -27.71
C MET A 157 1.84 38.79 -27.62
N ARG A 158 1.60 37.69 -26.91
CA ARG A 158 2.53 36.55 -26.89
C ARG A 158 2.77 35.98 -28.29
N ALA A 159 1.71 35.76 -29.06
CA ALA A 159 1.80 35.21 -30.41
C ALA A 159 2.58 36.15 -31.35
N HIS A 160 2.31 37.46 -31.28
CA HIS A 160 3.05 38.47 -32.03
C HIS A 160 4.53 38.47 -31.64
N PHE A 161 4.82 38.46 -30.33
CA PHE A 161 6.21 38.42 -29.85
C PHE A 161 6.95 37.18 -30.35
N GLN A 162 6.30 36.01 -30.29
CA GLN A 162 6.87 34.76 -30.80
C GLN A 162 7.19 34.82 -32.30
N GLY A 163 6.36 35.48 -33.11
CA GLY A 163 6.63 35.70 -34.54
C GLY A 163 7.78 36.69 -34.83
N SER A 164 8.07 37.59 -33.88
CA SER A 164 9.15 38.58 -33.98
C SER A 164 10.49 38.12 -33.39
N MET A 165 10.55 36.93 -32.78
CA MET A 165 11.78 36.42 -32.17
C MET A 165 12.84 36.06 -33.23
N PRO A 166 14.14 36.28 -32.94
CA PRO A 166 15.23 35.85 -33.81
C PRO A 166 15.19 34.34 -34.08
N HIS A 167 15.67 33.92 -35.25
CA HIS A 167 15.61 32.53 -35.69
C HIS A 167 16.41 31.62 -34.74
N GLY A 168 15.70 30.73 -34.03
CA GLY A 168 16.26 29.73 -33.12
C GLY A 168 15.73 29.82 -31.68
N ASP A 169 15.24 30.99 -31.26
CA ASP A 169 14.75 31.17 -29.90
C ASP A 169 13.27 30.76 -29.77
N ARG A 170 12.97 29.98 -28.73
CA ARG A 170 11.61 29.53 -28.43
C ARG A 170 11.10 30.17 -27.14
N LEU A 171 9.95 30.84 -27.22
CA LEU A 171 9.25 31.33 -26.03
C LEU A 171 8.70 30.14 -25.23
N LEU A 172 9.09 30.05 -23.95
CA LEU A 172 8.72 28.92 -23.08
C LEU A 172 7.62 29.27 -22.06
N TYR A 173 7.61 30.50 -21.55
CA TYR A 173 6.73 30.94 -20.47
C TYR A 173 6.46 32.44 -20.58
N ALA A 174 5.23 32.86 -20.31
CA ALA A 174 4.86 34.27 -20.22
C ALA A 174 4.03 34.54 -18.95
N SER A 175 4.28 35.69 -18.31
CA SER A 175 3.55 36.15 -17.13
C SER A 175 3.42 37.67 -17.12
N ILE A 176 2.44 38.15 -16.36
CA ILE A 176 2.16 39.56 -16.16
C ILE A 176 2.99 40.03 -14.98
N VAL A 177 3.75 41.10 -15.20
CA VAL A 177 4.54 41.75 -14.17
C VAL A 177 4.28 43.24 -14.18
N HIS A 178 4.37 43.87 -13.01
CA HIS A 178 4.39 45.32 -12.92
C HIS A 178 5.84 45.78 -12.90
N LYS A 179 6.22 46.60 -13.89
CA LYS A 179 7.53 47.23 -13.91
C LYS A 179 7.44 48.55 -13.15
N PHE A 180 8.49 48.89 -12.42
CA PHE A 180 8.62 50.17 -11.74
C PHE A 180 9.80 50.95 -12.33
N ASP A 181 9.60 52.24 -12.60
CA ASP A 181 10.66 53.11 -13.08
C ASP A 181 11.75 53.34 -12.01
N ARG A 182 13.00 53.53 -12.43
CA ARG A 182 14.16 53.68 -11.53
C ARG A 182 14.16 55.01 -10.78
N HIS A 183 13.65 56.08 -11.38
CA HIS A 183 13.69 57.42 -10.77
C HIS A 183 12.45 57.67 -9.93
N GLY A 184 11.27 57.35 -10.48
CA GLY A 184 10.00 57.67 -9.82
C GLY A 184 9.33 56.50 -9.09
N TYR A 185 9.81 55.25 -9.25
CA TYR A 185 9.13 54.04 -8.79
C TYR A 185 7.64 54.01 -9.14
N LYS A 186 7.27 54.60 -10.27
CA LYS A 186 5.91 54.57 -10.81
C LYS A 186 5.73 53.31 -11.64
N LYS A 187 4.52 52.73 -11.57
CA LYS A 187 4.16 51.56 -12.38
C LYS A 187 4.18 51.93 -13.86
N ARG A 188 4.77 51.05 -14.67
CA ARG A 188 4.83 51.10 -16.12
C ARG A 188 4.38 49.78 -16.70
#